data_AF-A0A4Q8QJP0-F1
#
_entry.id   AF-A0A4Q8QJP0-F1
#
_cell.length_a   1.000
_cell.length_b   1.000
_cell.length_c   1.000
_cell.angle_alpha   90.00
_cell.angle_beta   90.00
_cell.angle_gamma   90.00
#
_symmetry.space_group_name_H-M   'P 1'
#
loop_
_entity.id
_entity.type
_entity.pdbx_description
1 polymer ?
#
loop_
_entity_poly.entity_id
_entity_poly.type
_entity_poly.pdbx_seq_one_letter_code
_entity_poly.pdbx_strand_id
1 'polypeptide(L)'
;MLALIAFPCCSASGDERLHHALIALDESLNGKTYRQIAITIFGEKKVAEEWLGPSQFLKDRTRRLVAKGTEMMKGGYRDLLY
;
A
#
# COMPACT_ATOMS: atom_id res chain seq x y z
N MET A 1 -7.39 16.05 -9.94
CA MET A 1 -7.05 17.12 -8.97
C MET A 1 -7.30 16.54 -7.59
N LEU A 2 -6.36 16.11 -6.75
CA LEU A 2 -4.89 16.03 -6.69
C LEU A 2 -4.63 14.70 -5.96
N ALA A 3 -3.70 13.85 -6.38
CA ALA A 3 -2.37 13.82 -5.79
C ALA A 3 -1.43 13.05 -6.74
N LEU A 4 -0.71 13.79 -7.56
CA LEU A 4 0.57 13.36 -8.11
C LEU A 4 1.59 13.58 -7.00
N ILE A 5 1.83 12.55 -6.20
CA ILE A 5 3.04 12.47 -5.39
C ILE A 5 3.81 11.26 -5.91
N ALA A 6 4.48 11.47 -7.05
CA ALA A 6 5.57 10.61 -7.46
C ALA A 6 6.78 10.99 -6.58
N PHE A 7 6.95 10.29 -5.47
CA PHE A 7 8.21 10.36 -4.72
C PHE A 7 9.28 9.60 -5.52
N PRO A 8 10.44 10.23 -5.80
CA PRO A 8 11.50 9.58 -6.56
C PRO A 8 12.08 8.39 -5.80
N CYS A 9 12.32 7.35 -6.58
CA CYS A 9 12.78 6.02 -6.21
C CYS A 9 14.17 6.06 -5.56
N CYS A 10 14.26 6.18 -4.24
CA CYS A 10 15.48 5.88 -3.50
C CYS A 10 15.18 5.62 -2.00
N SER A 11 14.91 4.37 -1.61
CA SER A 11 15.29 3.90 -0.27
C SER A 11 15.20 2.37 -0.14
N ALA A 12 15.98 1.87 0.82
CA ALA A 12 16.21 0.47 1.15
C ALA A 12 14.92 -0.36 1.33
N SER A 13 14.99 -1.66 1.04
CA SER A 13 13.86 -2.60 0.95
C SER A 13 12.91 -2.68 2.16
N GLY A 14 13.32 -2.19 3.34
CA GLY A 14 12.45 -2.08 4.52
C GLY A 14 11.52 -0.85 4.49
N ASP A 15 12.01 0.26 3.95
CA ASP A 15 11.31 1.55 3.87
C ASP A 15 10.20 1.52 2.81
N GLU A 16 10.46 0.91 1.64
CA GLU A 16 9.46 0.79 0.57
C GLU A 16 8.17 0.07 1.04
N ARG A 17 8.30 -0.97 1.88
CA ARG A 17 7.13 -1.69 2.41
C ARG A 17 6.36 -0.85 3.42
N LEU A 18 7.05 -0.09 4.25
CA LEU A 18 6.44 0.80 5.23
C LEU A 18 5.75 1.97 4.52
N HIS A 19 6.41 2.58 3.55
CA HIS A 19 5.84 3.59 2.67
C HIS A 19 4.53 3.11 2.01
N HIS A 20 4.55 1.92 1.40
CA HIS A 20 3.34 1.34 0.82
C HIS A 20 2.26 1.01 1.85
N ALA A 21 2.62 0.62 3.08
CA ALA A 21 1.66 0.38 4.16
C ALA A 21 0.99 1.68 4.62
N LEU A 22 1.74 2.80 4.66
CA LEU A 22 1.20 4.12 4.98
C LEU A 22 0.26 4.63 3.88
N ILE A 23 0.63 4.50 2.61
CA ILE A 23 -0.28 4.82 1.49
C ILE A 23 -1.54 3.94 1.56
N ALA A 24 -1.37 2.64 1.80
CA ALA A 24 -2.50 1.72 1.90
C ALA A 24 -3.46 2.08 3.05
N LEU A 25 -2.92 2.53 4.18
CA LEU A 25 -3.70 3.01 5.31
C LEU A 25 -4.49 4.26 4.95
N ASP A 26 -3.84 5.29 4.42
CA ASP A 26 -4.49 6.56 4.06
C ASP A 26 -5.65 6.33 3.10
N GLU A 27 -5.41 5.54 2.06
CA GLU A 27 -6.43 5.20 1.08
C GLU A 27 -7.56 4.34 1.65
N SER A 28 -7.25 3.44 2.59
CA SER A 28 -8.26 2.66 3.31
C SER A 28 -9.12 3.54 4.22
N LEU A 29 -8.54 4.55 4.88
CA LEU A 29 -9.29 5.51 5.71
C LEU A 29 -10.17 6.42 4.85
N ASN A 30 -9.74 6.72 3.62
CA ASN A 30 -10.54 7.40 2.61
C ASN A 30 -11.66 6.50 2.00
N GLY A 31 -11.83 5.27 2.49
CA GLY A 31 -12.88 4.36 2.04
C GLY A 31 -12.63 3.73 0.66
N LYS A 32 -11.40 3.81 0.13
CA LYS A 32 -11.08 3.20 -1.16
C LYS A 32 -11.12 1.67 -1.07
N THR A 33 -11.51 1.05 -2.17
CA THR A 33 -11.50 -0.41 -2.29
C THR A 33 -10.07 -0.93 -2.39
N TYR A 34 -9.82 -2.19 -1.99
CA TYR A 34 -8.49 -2.83 -2.14
C TYR A 34 -7.94 -2.77 -3.57
N ARG A 35 -8.80 -2.79 -4.60
CA ARG A 35 -8.36 -2.64 -5.99
C ARG A 35 -7.82 -1.24 -6.26
N GLN A 36 -8.53 -0.21 -5.82
CA GLN A 36 -8.08 1.18 -5.96
C GLN A 36 -6.79 1.44 -5.19
N ILE A 37 -6.68 0.90 -3.97
CA ILE A 37 -5.44 0.96 -3.18
C ILE A 37 -4.28 0.30 -3.94
N ALA A 38 -4.51 -0.87 -4.53
CA ALA A 38 -3.51 -1.56 -5.34
C ALA A 38 -3.11 -0.75 -6.58
N ILE A 39 -4.04 -0.02 -7.20
CA ILE A 39 -3.76 0.85 -8.35
C ILE A 39 -2.86 2.02 -7.93
N THR A 40 -3.13 2.65 -6.79
CA THR A 40 -2.28 3.73 -6.25
C THR A 40 -0.84 3.23 -6.02
N ILE A 41 -0.67 2.02 -5.50
CA ILE A 41 0.65 1.50 -5.09
C ILE A 41 1.43 0.86 -6.25
N PHE A 42 0.78 0.01 -7.05
CA PHE A 42 1.43 -0.81 -8.07
C PHE A 42 1.22 -0.32 -9.51
N GLY A 43 0.36 0.68 -9.69
CA GLY A 43 -0.03 1.21 -10.98
C GLY A 43 -1.17 0.43 -11.64
N GLU A 44 -1.94 1.14 -12.47
CA GLU A 44 -3.15 0.62 -13.11
C GLU A 44 -2.86 -0.57 -14.05
N LYS A 45 -1.79 -0.49 -14.85
CA LYS A 45 -1.43 -1.54 -15.82
C LYS A 45 -1.22 -2.90 -15.14
N LYS A 46 -0.43 -2.93 -14.06
CA LYS A 46 -0.13 -4.16 -13.33
C LYS A 46 -1.36 -4.74 -12.65
N VAL A 47 -2.19 -3.88 -12.05
CA VAL A 47 -3.44 -4.31 -11.43
C VAL A 47 -4.42 -4.83 -12.49
N ALA A 48 -4.52 -4.19 -13.65
CA ALA A 48 -5.40 -4.66 -14.72
C ALA A 48 -5.02 -6.07 -15.20
N GLU A 49 -3.72 -6.34 -15.34
CA GLU A 49 -3.20 -7.64 -15.78
C GLU A 49 -3.36 -8.74 -14.70
N GLU A 50 -3.06 -8.44 -13.44
CA GLU A 50 -2.92 -9.48 -12.40
C GLU A 50 -4.19 -9.65 -11.52
N TRP A 51 -5.02 -8.61 -11.37
CA TRP A 51 -6.13 -8.62 -10.40
C TRP A 51 -7.28 -9.58 -10.76
N LEU A 52 -7.52 -9.76 -12.06
CA LEU A 52 -8.53 -10.70 -12.58
C LEU A 52 -7.96 -12.10 -12.82
N GLY A 53 -6.64 -12.27 -12.70
CA GLY A 53 -6.00 -13.57 -12.84
C GLY A 53 -6.34 -14.54 -11.70
N PRO A 54 -5.98 -15.82 -11.85
CA PRO A 54 -6.15 -16.83 -10.80
C PRO A 54 -5.24 -16.58 -9.58
N SER A 55 -4.21 -15.75 -9.74
CA SER A 55 -3.28 -15.39 -8.67
C SER A 55 -3.96 -14.52 -7.60
N GLN A 56 -3.89 -14.97 -6.35
CA GLN A 56 -4.30 -14.16 -5.19
C GLN A 56 -3.17 -13.28 -4.66
N PHE A 57 -1.97 -13.38 -5.23
CA PHE A 57 -0.77 -12.73 -4.72
C PHE A 57 -0.94 -11.22 -4.56
N LEU A 58 -1.43 -10.52 -5.59
CA LEU A 58 -1.59 -9.07 -5.54
C LEU A 58 -2.66 -8.64 -4.52
N LYS A 59 -3.76 -9.39 -4.41
CA LYS A 59 -4.83 -9.14 -3.45
C LYS A 59 -4.36 -9.33 -2.01
N ASP A 60 -3.62 -10.41 -1.76
CA ASP A 60 -3.06 -10.72 -0.45
C ASP A 60 -1.98 -9.74 -0.05
N ARG A 61 -1.13 -9.34 -1.01
CA ARG A 61 -0.13 -8.30 -0.79
C ARG A 61 -0.78 -6.99 -0.38
N THR A 62 -1.83 -6.55 -1.07
CA THR A 62 -2.57 -5.33 -0.69
C THR A 62 -3.24 -5.46 0.67
N ARG A 63 -3.88 -6.59 0.98
CA ARG A 63 -4.46 -6.84 2.31
C ARG A 63 -3.42 -6.73 3.42
N ARG A 64 -2.24 -7.33 3.23
CA ARG A 64 -1.14 -7.26 4.21
C ARG A 64 -0.62 -5.84 4.41
N LEU A 65 -0.55 -5.03 3.35
CA LEU A 65 -0.16 -3.62 3.44
C LEU A 65 -1.17 -2.81 4.27
N VAL A 66 -2.48 -2.97 4.01
CA VAL A 66 -3.54 -2.30 4.79
C VAL A 66 -3.50 -2.75 6.26
N ALA A 67 -3.34 -4.06 6.51
CA ALA A 67 -3.21 -4.59 7.86
C ALA A 67 -1.97 -4.02 8.58
N LYS A 68 -0.83 -3.95 7.89
CA LYS A 68 0.41 -3.40 8.46
C LYS A 68 0.27 -1.91 8.79
N GLY A 69 -0.31 -1.12 7.90
CA GLY A 69 -0.56 0.30 8.16
C GLY A 69 -1.51 0.49 9.35
N THR A 70 -2.56 -0.34 9.45
CA THR A 70 -3.50 -0.30 10.58
C THR A 70 -2.83 -0.69 11.90
N GLU A 71 -1.94 -1.69 11.90
CA GLU A 71 -1.13 -2.07 13.06
C GLU A 71 -0.25 -0.91 13.53
N MET A 72 0.42 -0.23 12.58
CA MET A 72 1.26 0.93 12.88
C MET A 72 0.43 2.06 13.52
N MET A 73 -0.75 2.37 12.98
CA MET A 73 -1.66 3.38 13.53
C MET A 73 -2.11 3.05 14.97
N LYS A 74 -2.29 1.76 15.29
CA LYS A 74 -2.73 1.28 16.62
C LYS A 74 -1.61 1.23 17.67
N GLY A 75 -0.47 1.86 17.40
CA GLY A 75 0.64 1.98 18.35
C GLY A 75 1.93 1.30 17.88
N GLY A 76 1.90 0.52 16.79
CA GLY A 76 3.09 -0.11 16.21
C GLY A 76 4.12 0.87 15.64
N TYR A 77 3.75 2.14 15.41
CA TYR A 77 4.72 3.18 15.02
C TYR A 77 5.83 3.38 16.07
N ARG A 78 5.58 3.01 17.33
CA ARG A 78 6.57 3.14 18.42
C ARG A 78 7.80 2.29 18.17
N ASP A 79 7.67 1.18 17.46
CA ASP A 79 8.78 0.30 17.08
C ASP A 79 9.75 0.98 16.10
N LEU A 80 9.35 2.08 15.46
CA LEU A 80 10.24 2.87 14.60
C LEU A 80 11.09 3.88 15.38
N LEU A 81 10.82 4.07 16.68
CA LEU A 81 11.47 5.05 17.53
C LEU A 81 12.56 4.45 18.44
N TYR A 82 12.73 3.12 18.42
CA TYR A 82 13.70 2.36 19.22
C TYR A 82 14.59 1.53 18.31
#